data_AF-A0A8C8IQA6-F1
#
_entry.id   AF-A0A8C8IQA6-F1
#
_cell.length_a   1.000
_cell.length_b   1.000
_cell.length_c   1.000
_cell.angle_alpha   90.00
_cell.angle_beta   90.00
_cell.angle_gamma   90.00
#
_symmetry.space_group_name_H-M   'P 1'
#
loop_
_entity.id
_entity.type
_entity.pdbx_description
1 polymer ?
#
loop_
_entity_poly.entity_id
_entity_poly.type
_entity_poly.pdbx_seq_one_letter_code
_entity_poly.pdbx_strand_id
1 'polypeptide(L)'
;MRWDWASASWIWRRMLRQMIHRGLKASFYWLGLFVSRHPVFFLTVPAVLTIIFGSTVLSRFKPETDIEILVAPTHSFAKVERSLANSLFPIDQSKNKLYSDLHTPGRYGRLILLAKSGGNILELADQVLQVHKQVLDLRVNYKGFNYTFAHLCVLSHQDKRCLLDDIITIFEDIRLAILSNHTFSKVPVTYPNTTLKDGRVSFIGHQLGGVAFSPNSRDQQVKFARAIQITYYLRNHGPVVQDVIAEKWENAFCTLITRLSTLSEDLHIQSLTSFSLWRDFHQTGVLAKGEVLVSLVLLLLAATISSSMRDCLRGKPFLGLLGVLTIAIANVTSTGIFFISDGKFNSTLLGIPFFSMGECEAA
;
A
#
# COMPACT_ATOMS: atom_id res chain seq x y z
N MET A 1 -63.22 21.31 -19.51
CA MET A 1 -62.97 20.55 -18.25
C MET A 1 -61.54 19.99 -18.16
N ARG A 2 -60.49 20.79 -18.38
CA ARG A 2 -59.08 20.35 -18.23
C ARG A 2 -58.20 21.30 -17.42
N TRP A 3 -58.78 22.41 -16.93
CA TRP A 3 -58.07 23.45 -16.17
C TRP A 3 -58.24 23.32 -14.64
N ASP A 4 -59.19 22.50 -14.16
CA ASP A 4 -59.49 22.38 -12.73
C ASP A 4 -58.61 21.35 -11.99
N TRP A 5 -57.98 20.40 -12.71
CA TRP A 5 -57.14 19.37 -12.10
C TRP A 5 -55.74 19.85 -11.73
N ALA A 6 -55.19 20.81 -12.48
CA ALA A 6 -53.85 21.37 -12.23
C ALA A 6 -53.84 22.34 -11.04
N SER A 7 -54.90 23.14 -10.88
CA SER A 7 -55.06 24.05 -9.75
C SER A 7 -55.31 23.29 -8.44
N ALA A 8 -56.15 22.26 -8.46
CA ALA A 8 -56.41 21.40 -7.29
C ALA A 8 -55.15 20.66 -6.80
N SER A 9 -54.32 20.14 -7.71
CA SER A 9 -53.03 19.50 -7.38
C SER A 9 -52.03 20.47 -6.73
N TRP A 10 -51.97 21.71 -7.21
CA TRP A 10 -51.08 22.74 -6.66
C TRP A 10 -51.52 23.22 -5.27
N ILE A 11 -52.83 23.41 -5.08
CA ILE A 11 -53.44 23.77 -3.80
C ILE A 11 -53.24 22.64 -2.78
N TRP A 12 -53.44 21.39 -3.19
CA TRP A 12 -53.25 20.23 -2.32
C TRP A 12 -51.77 20.05 -1.90
N ARG A 13 -50.81 20.24 -2.81
CA ARG A 13 -49.37 20.28 -2.46
C ARG A 13 -49.03 21.42 -1.50
N ARG A 14 -49.66 22.59 -1.65
CA ARG A 14 -49.46 23.74 -0.76
C ARG A 14 -50.03 23.50 0.63
N MET A 15 -51.22 22.90 0.73
CA MET A 15 -51.85 22.51 1.99
C MET A 15 -51.07 21.40 2.69
N LEU A 16 -50.60 20.39 1.95
CA LEU A 16 -49.74 19.32 2.47
C LEU A 16 -48.42 19.88 3.02
N ARG A 17 -47.76 20.79 2.29
CA ARG A 17 -46.55 21.47 2.77
C ARG A 17 -46.81 22.27 4.05
N GLN A 18 -47.96 22.95 4.16
CA GLN A 18 -48.33 23.69 5.35
C GLN A 18 -48.63 22.79 6.54
N MET A 19 -49.31 21.65 6.34
CA MET A 19 -49.54 20.65 7.38
C MET A 19 -48.23 20.04 7.86
N ILE A 20 -47.35 19.64 6.93
CA ILE A 20 -46.00 19.13 7.24
C ILE A 20 -45.21 20.18 8.02
N HIS A 21 -45.18 21.43 7.56
CA HIS A 21 -44.44 22.50 8.23
C HIS A 21 -44.96 22.79 9.64
N ARG A 22 -46.29 22.79 9.85
CA ARG A 22 -46.89 22.93 11.18
C ARG A 22 -46.56 21.73 12.07
N GLY A 23 -46.61 20.51 11.54
CA GLY A 23 -46.23 19.30 12.25
C GLY A 23 -44.76 19.30 12.68
N LEU A 24 -43.84 19.63 11.77
CA LEU A 24 -42.41 19.78 12.07
C LEU A 24 -42.15 20.89 13.09
N LYS A 25 -42.81 22.04 12.97
CA LYS A 25 -42.65 23.14 13.93
C LYS A 25 -43.11 22.75 15.32
N ALA A 26 -44.26 22.06 15.44
CA ALA A 26 -44.74 21.55 16.71
C ALA A 26 -43.79 20.49 17.29
N SER A 27 -43.31 19.58 16.45
CA SER A 27 -42.35 18.54 16.85
C SER A 27 -41.02 19.13 17.36
N PHE A 28 -40.40 20.04 16.61
CA PHE A 28 -39.16 20.70 17.04
C PHE A 28 -39.35 21.58 18.28
N TYR A 29 -40.53 22.20 18.44
CA TYR A 29 -40.85 22.95 19.65
C TYR A 29 -40.91 22.04 20.88
N TRP A 30 -41.61 20.89 20.78
CA TRP A 30 -41.66 19.90 21.85
C TRP A 30 -40.29 19.28 22.15
N LEU A 31 -39.49 18.97 21.13
CA LEU A 31 -38.13 18.49 21.29
C LEU A 31 -37.25 19.53 22.02
N GLY A 32 -37.30 20.80 21.62
CA GLY A 32 -36.56 21.88 22.28
C GLY A 32 -37.00 22.11 23.73
N LEU A 33 -38.31 21.99 24.01
CA LEU A 33 -38.85 22.06 25.36
C LEU A 33 -38.35 20.89 26.23
N PHE A 34 -38.25 19.69 25.66
CA PHE A 34 -37.72 18.52 26.35
C PHE A 34 -36.22 18.64 26.64
N VAL A 35 -35.42 19.08 25.66
CA VAL A 35 -33.97 19.29 25.81
C VAL A 35 -33.68 20.37 26.85
N SER A 36 -34.41 21.49 26.83
CA SER A 36 -34.22 22.59 27.79
C SER A 36 -34.62 22.22 29.22
N ARG A 37 -35.56 21.28 29.42
CA ARG A 37 -35.91 20.73 30.74
C ARG A 37 -34.88 19.75 31.31
N HIS A 38 -34.11 19.08 30.45
CA HIS A 38 -33.12 18.06 30.87
C HIS A 38 -31.72 18.30 30.29
N PRO A 39 -31.09 19.48 30.51
CA PRO A 39 -29.83 19.84 29.85
C PRO A 39 -28.66 18.92 30.24
N VAL A 40 -28.61 18.47 31.50
CA VAL A 40 -27.53 17.60 32.00
C VAL A 40 -27.57 16.23 31.32
N PHE A 41 -28.75 15.65 31.11
CA PHE A 41 -28.90 14.35 30.46
C PHE A 41 -28.39 14.39 29.00
N PHE A 42 -28.79 15.42 28.24
CA PHE A 42 -28.41 15.57 26.84
C PHE A 42 -26.93 15.94 26.64
N LEU A 43 -26.24 16.46 27.66
CA LEU A 43 -24.80 16.73 27.60
C LEU A 43 -23.99 15.49 28.02
N THR A 44 -24.43 14.79 29.05
CA THR A 44 -23.71 13.62 29.61
C THR A 44 -23.83 12.37 28.74
N VAL A 45 -25.01 12.07 28.18
CA VAL A 45 -25.22 10.84 27.40
C VAL A 45 -24.33 10.77 26.16
N PRO A 46 -24.26 11.81 25.30
CA PRO A 46 -23.33 11.80 24.17
C PRO A 46 -21.88 11.65 24.64
N ALA A 47 -21.46 12.36 25.70
CA ALA A 47 -20.11 12.25 26.23
C ALA A 47 -19.76 10.83 26.71
N VAL A 48 -20.67 10.14 27.37
CA VAL A 48 -20.45 8.75 27.80
C VAL A 48 -20.38 7.81 26.60
N LEU A 49 -21.29 7.95 25.63
CA LEU A 49 -21.25 7.16 24.39
C LEU A 49 -19.94 7.36 23.64
N THR A 50 -19.43 8.59 23.59
CA THR A 50 -18.20 8.90 22.87
C THR A 50 -16.97 8.35 23.57
N ILE A 51 -16.97 8.29 24.90
CA ILE A 51 -15.93 7.59 25.67
C ILE A 51 -15.98 6.09 25.39
N ILE A 52 -17.18 5.48 25.41
CA ILE A 52 -17.36 4.04 25.13
C ILE A 52 -16.87 3.70 23.73
N PHE A 53 -17.37 4.38 22.70
CA PHE A 53 -16.97 4.17 21.30
C PHE A 53 -15.53 4.65 21.02
N GLY A 54 -15.04 5.67 21.74
CA GLY A 54 -13.64 6.11 21.65
C GLY A 54 -12.68 5.05 22.20
N SER A 55 -13.07 4.32 23.26
CA SER A 55 -12.27 3.21 23.78
C SER A 55 -12.19 2.02 22.81
N THR A 56 -13.21 1.81 21.97
CA THR A 56 -13.17 0.77 20.93
C THR A 56 -12.24 1.15 19.80
N VAL A 57 -12.12 2.43 19.44
CA VAL A 57 -11.09 2.92 18.50
C VAL A 57 -9.69 2.51 18.97
N LEU A 58 -9.36 2.75 20.24
CA LEU A 58 -8.03 2.43 20.79
C LEU A 58 -7.75 0.92 20.85
N SER A 59 -8.76 0.11 21.18
CA SER A 59 -8.59 -1.33 21.40
C SER A 59 -8.69 -2.17 20.12
N ARG A 60 -9.45 -1.72 19.12
CA ARG A 60 -9.72 -2.47 17.87
C ARG A 60 -9.08 -1.85 16.63
N PHE A 61 -8.22 -0.85 16.78
CA PHE A 61 -7.49 -0.26 15.66
C PHE A 61 -6.68 -1.32 14.90
N LYS A 62 -7.10 -1.61 13.67
CA LYS A 62 -6.39 -2.51 12.75
C LYS A 62 -6.22 -1.81 11.40
N PRO A 63 -4.99 -1.45 10.99
CA PRO A 63 -4.75 -0.93 9.67
C PRO A 63 -4.94 -2.02 8.62
N GLU A 64 -5.50 -1.68 7.46
CA GLU A 64 -5.53 -2.57 6.31
C GLU A 64 -4.12 -2.68 5.70
N THR A 65 -3.60 -3.90 5.63
CA THR A 65 -2.28 -4.20 5.05
C THR A 65 -2.35 -4.49 3.55
N ASP A 66 -3.52 -4.91 3.07
CA ASP A 66 -3.68 -5.40 1.70
C ASP A 66 -4.10 -4.26 0.77
N ILE A 67 -3.14 -3.70 0.03
CA ILE A 67 -3.39 -2.62 -0.93
C ILE A 67 -4.37 -3.04 -2.03
N GLU A 68 -4.34 -4.30 -2.44
CA GLU A 68 -5.24 -4.80 -3.49
C GLU A 68 -6.72 -4.66 -3.09
N ILE A 69 -7.05 -4.82 -1.80
CA ILE A 69 -8.42 -4.64 -1.30
C ILE A 69 -8.83 -3.16 -1.34
N LEU A 70 -7.87 -2.24 -1.16
CA LEU A 70 -8.12 -0.80 -1.17
C LEU A 70 -8.37 -0.24 -2.58
N VAL A 71 -7.76 -0.85 -3.60
CA VAL A 71 -7.75 -0.33 -4.98
C VAL A 71 -8.65 -1.14 -5.92
N ALA A 72 -8.88 -2.42 -5.62
CA ALA A 72 -9.65 -3.31 -6.48
C ALA A 72 -10.87 -3.91 -5.73
N PRO A 73 -12.03 -4.00 -6.40
CA PRO A 73 -13.25 -4.58 -5.80
C PRO A 73 -13.01 -6.00 -5.31
N THR A 74 -13.65 -6.39 -4.20
CA THR A 74 -13.52 -7.74 -3.60
C THR A 74 -14.05 -8.83 -4.51
N HIS A 75 -15.15 -8.54 -5.22
CA HIS A 75 -15.77 -9.44 -6.19
C HIS A 75 -15.64 -8.85 -7.59
N SER A 76 -14.73 -9.41 -8.38
CA SER A 76 -14.58 -9.09 -9.80
C SER A 76 -14.36 -10.36 -10.60
N PHE A 77 -14.73 -10.32 -11.89
CA PHE A 77 -14.50 -11.43 -12.80
C PHE A 77 -13.01 -11.80 -12.86
N ALA A 78 -12.13 -10.79 -12.88
CA ALA A 78 -10.67 -11.00 -12.84
C ALA A 78 -10.20 -11.74 -11.57
N LYS A 79 -10.79 -11.48 -10.40
CA LYS A 79 -10.46 -12.23 -9.16
C LYS A 79 -10.96 -13.67 -9.22
N VAL A 80 -12.11 -13.91 -9.85
CA VAL A 80 -12.63 -15.26 -10.07
C VAL A 80 -11.72 -16.03 -11.05
N GLU A 81 -11.35 -15.44 -12.18
CA GLU A 81 -10.41 -16.03 -13.14
C GLU A 81 -9.06 -16.33 -12.50
N ARG A 82 -8.52 -15.41 -11.69
CA ARG A 82 -7.28 -15.63 -10.93
C ARG A 82 -7.42 -16.80 -9.95
N SER A 83 -8.53 -16.90 -9.23
CA SER A 83 -8.78 -18.01 -8.30
C SER A 83 -8.87 -19.35 -9.03
N LEU A 84 -9.51 -19.37 -10.20
CA LEU A 84 -9.61 -20.54 -11.05
C LEU A 84 -8.24 -20.93 -11.62
N ALA A 85 -7.47 -19.97 -12.12
CA ALA A 85 -6.11 -20.19 -12.61
C ALA A 85 -5.20 -20.76 -11.52
N ASN A 86 -5.25 -20.20 -10.30
CA ASN A 86 -4.49 -20.72 -9.16
C ASN A 86 -4.90 -22.14 -8.77
N SER A 87 -6.18 -22.50 -8.91
CA SER A 87 -6.69 -23.84 -8.63
C SER A 87 -6.32 -24.85 -9.71
N LEU A 88 -6.34 -24.45 -10.98
CA LEU A 88 -6.04 -25.32 -12.12
C LEU A 88 -4.53 -25.51 -12.33
N PHE A 89 -3.76 -24.45 -12.06
CA PHE A 89 -2.31 -24.40 -12.25
C PHE A 89 -1.63 -23.96 -10.95
N PRO A 90 -1.62 -24.83 -9.91
CA PRO A 90 -0.94 -24.50 -8.67
C PRO A 90 0.55 -24.29 -8.92
N ILE A 91 1.10 -23.23 -8.32
CA ILE A 91 2.52 -22.83 -8.46
C ILE A 91 3.47 -23.97 -8.06
N ASP A 92 3.05 -24.88 -7.18
CA ASP A 92 3.85 -26.02 -6.76
C ASP A 92 4.04 -27.09 -7.84
N GLN A 93 3.13 -27.16 -8.83
CA GLN A 93 3.15 -28.16 -9.92
C GLN A 93 3.69 -27.61 -11.24
N SER A 94 3.99 -26.31 -11.37
CA SER A 94 4.48 -25.76 -12.64
C SER A 94 5.93 -26.19 -12.89
N LYS A 95 6.20 -26.66 -14.13
CA LYS A 95 7.49 -27.26 -14.51
C LYS A 95 8.64 -26.26 -14.57
N ASN A 96 8.35 -25.00 -14.91
CA ASN A 96 9.39 -24.00 -15.19
C ASN A 96 9.40 -22.81 -14.21
N LYS A 97 8.38 -22.64 -13.35
CA LYS A 97 8.24 -21.57 -12.33
C LYS A 97 8.92 -20.24 -12.72
N LEU A 98 8.76 -19.77 -13.95
CA LEU A 98 9.33 -18.50 -14.37
C LEU A 98 8.54 -17.33 -13.75
N TYR A 99 9.14 -16.14 -13.69
CA TYR A 99 8.45 -14.89 -13.35
C TYR A 99 7.14 -14.72 -14.16
N SER A 100 7.13 -15.17 -15.41
CA SER A 100 5.98 -15.18 -16.32
C SER A 100 4.86 -16.15 -15.92
N ASP A 101 5.18 -17.18 -15.15
CA ASP A 101 4.25 -18.26 -14.77
C ASP A 101 3.58 -17.98 -13.41
N LEU A 102 4.04 -16.96 -12.69
CA LEU A 102 3.47 -16.53 -11.42
C LEU A 102 2.23 -15.66 -11.65
N HIS A 103 1.05 -16.28 -11.65
CA HIS A 103 -0.24 -15.58 -11.75
C HIS A 103 -0.48 -14.56 -10.62
N THR A 104 0.14 -14.81 -9.46
CA THR A 104 0.14 -13.89 -8.32
C THR A 104 1.58 -13.54 -7.96
N PRO A 105 1.97 -12.25 -7.93
CA PRO A 105 3.21 -11.89 -7.29
C PRO A 105 3.02 -12.20 -5.80
N GLY A 106 3.56 -13.32 -5.33
CA GLY A 106 3.58 -13.64 -3.91
C GLY A 106 4.49 -12.66 -3.15
N ARG A 107 5.05 -13.09 -2.02
CA ARG A 107 6.12 -12.32 -1.39
C ARG A 107 7.41 -12.41 -2.20
N TYR A 108 8.03 -11.27 -2.46
CA TYR A 108 9.30 -11.22 -3.18
C TYR A 108 10.15 -10.02 -2.75
N GLY A 109 11.47 -10.18 -2.88
CA GLY A 109 12.42 -9.07 -2.86
C GLY A 109 13.05 -8.94 -4.25
N ARG A 110 13.01 -7.75 -4.83
CA ARG A 110 13.59 -7.46 -6.13
C ARG A 110 14.74 -6.48 -5.98
N LEU A 111 15.87 -6.87 -6.53
CA LEU A 111 17.11 -6.11 -6.53
C LEU A 111 17.31 -5.54 -7.94
N ILE A 112 17.45 -4.23 -8.03
CA ILE A 112 17.75 -3.54 -9.28
C ILE A 112 19.12 -2.89 -9.14
N LEU A 113 20.03 -3.24 -10.03
CA LEU A 113 21.40 -2.74 -10.07
C LEU A 113 21.60 -1.98 -11.37
N LEU A 114 22.10 -0.75 -11.27
CA LEU A 114 22.47 0.09 -12.40
C LEU A 114 23.92 0.52 -12.27
N ALA A 115 24.63 0.64 -13.38
CA ALA A 115 25.95 1.28 -13.39
C ALA A 115 25.78 2.81 -13.26
N LYS A 116 26.43 3.45 -12.27
CA LYS A 116 26.26 4.90 -11.98
C LYS A 116 26.65 5.80 -13.15
N SER A 117 27.75 5.49 -13.84
CA SER A 117 28.27 6.28 -14.96
C SER A 117 27.59 5.98 -16.30
N GLY A 118 26.43 5.30 -16.30
CA GLY A 118 25.82 4.79 -17.53
C GLY A 118 26.69 3.71 -18.22
N GLY A 119 27.59 3.09 -17.46
CA GLY A 119 28.47 2.03 -17.93
C GLY A 119 27.74 0.69 -18.14
N ASN A 120 28.50 -0.31 -18.54
CA ASN A 120 27.97 -1.64 -18.81
C ASN A 120 27.90 -2.47 -17.52
N ILE A 121 26.70 -2.89 -17.12
CA ILE A 121 26.53 -3.71 -15.90
C ILE A 121 27.16 -5.10 -16.03
N LEU A 122 27.34 -5.59 -17.26
CA LEU A 122 27.96 -6.89 -17.54
C LEU A 122 29.45 -6.92 -17.20
N GLU A 123 30.12 -5.76 -17.19
CA GLU A 123 31.54 -5.65 -16.79
C GLU A 123 31.70 -5.67 -15.27
N LEU A 124 30.67 -5.23 -14.54
CA LEU A 124 30.63 -5.21 -13.07
C LEU A 124 30.10 -6.52 -12.48
N ALA A 125 30.27 -7.64 -13.19
CA ALA A 125 29.68 -8.93 -12.81
C ALA A 125 30.11 -9.41 -11.41
N ASP A 126 31.36 -9.18 -11.02
CA ASP A 126 31.86 -9.56 -9.69
C ASP A 126 31.16 -8.77 -8.56
N GLN A 127 30.99 -7.47 -8.74
CA GLN A 127 30.27 -6.63 -7.77
C GLN A 127 28.78 -7.05 -7.67
N VAL A 128 28.15 -7.37 -8.80
CA VAL A 128 26.76 -7.89 -8.84
C VAL A 128 26.64 -9.19 -8.03
N LEU A 129 27.57 -10.13 -8.23
CA LEU A 129 27.59 -11.41 -7.51
C LEU A 129 27.92 -11.23 -6.03
N GLN A 130 28.76 -10.26 -5.66
CA GLN A 130 29.05 -9.93 -4.28
C GLN A 130 27.80 -9.44 -3.53
N VAL A 131 27.03 -8.55 -4.15
CA VAL A 131 25.75 -8.08 -3.59
C VAL A 131 24.76 -9.24 -3.49
N HIS A 132 24.66 -10.07 -4.53
CA HIS A 132 23.82 -11.27 -4.52
C HIS A 132 24.14 -12.19 -3.34
N LYS A 133 25.42 -12.47 -3.09
CA LYS A 133 25.87 -13.30 -1.96
C LYS A 133 25.46 -12.72 -0.61
N GLN A 134 25.59 -11.41 -0.41
CA GLN A 134 25.17 -10.75 0.83
C GLN A 134 23.66 -10.83 1.07
N VAL A 135 22.86 -10.82 0.01
CA VAL A 135 21.40 -11.03 0.10
C VAL A 135 21.07 -12.47 0.52
N LEU A 136 21.78 -13.46 -0.03
CA LEU A 136 21.59 -14.87 0.35
C LEU A 136 22.00 -15.14 1.82
N ASP A 137 23.07 -14.49 2.27
CA ASP A 137 23.61 -14.61 3.64
C ASP A 137 22.82 -13.79 4.67
N LEU A 138 21.81 -13.02 4.24
CA LEU A 138 20.97 -12.22 5.14
C LEU A 138 20.25 -13.12 6.16
N ARG A 139 20.37 -12.75 7.44
CA ARG A 139 19.81 -13.48 8.58
C ARG A 139 18.75 -12.65 9.29
N VAL A 140 17.63 -13.29 9.62
CA VAL A 140 16.50 -12.70 10.33
C VAL A 140 16.20 -13.52 11.57
N ASN A 141 16.21 -12.89 12.73
CA ASN A 141 15.87 -13.55 13.99
C ASN A 141 14.34 -13.51 14.21
N TYR A 142 13.75 -14.69 14.38
CA TYR A 142 12.37 -14.85 14.82
C TYR A 142 12.28 -15.95 15.88
N LYS A 143 11.79 -15.60 17.08
CA LYS A 143 11.64 -16.51 18.23
C LYS A 143 12.93 -17.27 18.59
N GLY A 144 14.09 -16.63 18.49
CA GLY A 144 15.39 -17.21 18.84
C GLY A 144 16.05 -18.05 17.74
N PHE A 145 15.39 -18.21 16.59
CA PHE A 145 15.96 -18.88 15.42
C PHE A 145 16.34 -17.85 14.35
N ASN A 146 17.49 -18.08 13.71
CA ASN A 146 17.96 -17.27 12.59
C ASN A 146 17.58 -17.92 11.27
N TYR A 147 16.68 -17.27 10.53
CA TYR A 147 16.25 -17.68 9.21
C TYR A 147 17.09 -16.98 8.13
N THR A 148 17.53 -17.73 7.14
CA THR A 148 18.18 -17.21 5.93
C THR A 148 17.26 -17.34 4.73
N PHE A 149 17.66 -16.76 3.58
CA PHE A 149 16.89 -16.88 2.34
C PHE A 149 16.61 -18.34 1.95
N ALA A 150 17.56 -19.25 2.19
CA ALA A 150 17.41 -20.68 1.91
C ALA A 150 16.22 -21.34 2.63
N HIS A 151 15.81 -20.81 3.78
CA HIS A 151 14.66 -21.32 4.54
C HIS A 151 13.32 -20.74 4.07
N LEU A 152 13.35 -19.58 3.40
CA LEU A 152 12.16 -18.81 3.01
C LEU A 152 11.84 -18.91 1.53
N CYS A 153 12.81 -19.31 0.71
CA CYS A 153 12.67 -19.33 -0.74
C CYS A 153 11.58 -20.31 -1.23
N VAL A 154 11.06 -20.01 -2.42
CA VAL A 154 10.27 -20.98 -3.18
C VAL A 154 11.20 -22.10 -3.65
N LEU A 155 10.81 -23.35 -3.38
CA LEU A 155 11.59 -24.52 -3.78
C LEU A 155 11.16 -25.01 -5.17
N SER A 156 12.15 -25.39 -5.98
CA SER A 156 11.94 -26.16 -7.21
C SER A 156 11.50 -27.58 -6.87
N HIS A 157 10.52 -28.12 -7.60
CA HIS A 157 9.98 -29.45 -7.35
C HIS A 157 10.98 -30.56 -7.71
N GLN A 158 11.83 -30.34 -8.71
CA GLN A 158 12.78 -31.34 -9.20
C GLN A 158 13.99 -31.46 -8.27
N ASP A 159 14.63 -30.33 -7.94
CA ASP A 159 15.92 -30.33 -7.25
C ASP A 159 15.83 -30.01 -5.75
N LYS A 160 14.65 -29.63 -5.25
CA LYS A 160 14.45 -29.09 -3.89
C LYS A 160 15.40 -27.93 -3.55
N ARG A 161 15.88 -27.21 -4.56
CA ARG A 161 16.71 -26.01 -4.43
C ARG A 161 15.84 -24.75 -4.51
N CYS A 162 16.34 -23.64 -3.99
CA CYS A 162 15.69 -22.36 -4.15
C CYS A 162 15.60 -21.99 -5.63
N LEU A 163 14.42 -21.53 -6.04
CA LEU A 163 14.21 -20.91 -7.34
C LEU A 163 14.95 -19.57 -7.38
N LEU A 164 15.90 -19.45 -8.28
CA LEU A 164 16.68 -18.25 -8.56
C LEU A 164 16.66 -18.00 -10.06
N ASP A 165 16.79 -16.73 -10.42
CA ASP A 165 16.87 -16.30 -11.81
C ASP A 165 18.14 -16.85 -12.51
N ASP A 166 17.98 -17.46 -13.69
CA ASP A 166 19.08 -18.03 -14.47
C ASP A 166 20.14 -16.98 -14.89
N ILE A 167 19.82 -15.68 -14.81
CA ILE A 167 20.81 -14.60 -15.04
C ILE A 167 22.01 -14.71 -14.10
N ILE A 168 21.82 -15.25 -12.90
CA ILE A 168 22.93 -15.42 -11.94
C ILE A 168 23.99 -16.36 -12.50
N THR A 169 23.59 -17.46 -13.16
CA THR A 169 24.57 -18.40 -13.75
C THR A 169 25.33 -17.76 -14.91
N ILE A 170 24.69 -16.87 -15.66
CA ILE A 170 25.34 -16.10 -16.74
C ILE A 170 26.38 -15.14 -16.17
N PHE A 171 26.06 -14.46 -15.07
CA PHE A 171 27.00 -13.56 -14.40
C PHE A 171 28.18 -14.31 -13.79
N GLU A 172 27.97 -15.51 -13.26
CA GLU A 172 29.03 -16.41 -12.82
C GLU A 172 29.97 -16.80 -13.97
N ASP A 173 29.40 -17.13 -15.13
CA ASP A 173 30.18 -17.44 -16.33
C ASP A 173 30.97 -16.23 -16.85
N ILE A 174 30.37 -15.03 -16.82
CA ILE A 174 31.05 -13.78 -17.17
C ILE A 174 32.19 -13.50 -16.20
N ARG A 175 31.98 -13.68 -14.89
CA ARG A 175 33.04 -13.52 -13.89
C ARG A 175 34.22 -14.45 -14.16
N LEU A 176 33.95 -15.73 -14.44
CA LEU A 176 35.00 -16.70 -14.76
C LEU A 176 35.75 -16.32 -16.05
N ALA A 177 35.04 -15.81 -17.06
CA ALA A 177 35.67 -15.30 -18.28
C ALA A 177 36.59 -14.11 -17.98
N ILE A 178 36.12 -13.13 -17.21
CA ILE A 178 36.90 -11.96 -16.79
C ILE A 178 38.17 -12.38 -16.03
N LEU A 179 38.05 -13.31 -15.08
CA LEU A 179 39.18 -13.84 -14.32
C LEU A 179 40.21 -14.59 -15.19
N SER A 180 39.77 -15.18 -16.31
CA SER A 180 40.64 -15.86 -17.29
C SER A 180 41.32 -14.91 -18.31
N ASN A 181 41.36 -13.60 -18.04
CA ASN A 181 41.82 -12.55 -18.97
C ASN A 181 41.05 -12.56 -20.30
N HIS A 182 39.78 -12.94 -20.27
CA HIS A 182 38.88 -12.83 -21.41
C HIS A 182 37.88 -11.72 -21.17
N THR A 183 37.54 -10.98 -22.23
CA THR A 183 36.46 -9.99 -22.16
C THR A 183 35.12 -10.68 -22.02
N PHE A 184 34.14 -10.00 -21.39
CA PHE A 184 32.77 -10.51 -21.27
C PHE A 184 32.17 -10.92 -22.63
N SER A 185 32.64 -10.30 -23.73
CA SER A 185 32.19 -10.57 -25.10
C SER A 185 32.44 -12.01 -25.57
N LYS A 186 33.30 -12.78 -24.88
CA LYS A 186 33.47 -14.22 -25.15
C LYS A 186 32.33 -15.09 -24.62
N VAL A 187 31.50 -14.58 -23.72
CA VAL A 187 30.27 -15.26 -23.28
C VAL A 187 29.15 -14.83 -24.23
N PRO A 188 28.64 -15.72 -25.11
CA PRO A 188 27.58 -15.37 -26.05
C PRO A 188 26.25 -15.25 -25.31
N VAL A 189 25.91 -14.03 -24.88
CA VAL A 189 24.59 -13.72 -24.30
C VAL A 189 23.71 -13.14 -25.41
N THR A 190 22.64 -13.85 -25.75
CA THR A 190 21.62 -13.42 -26.72
C THR A 190 20.38 -12.94 -26.00
N TYR A 191 19.68 -11.93 -26.54
CA TYR A 191 18.50 -11.35 -25.93
C TYR A 191 17.32 -11.39 -26.92
N PRO A 192 16.10 -11.75 -26.49
CA PRO A 192 15.65 -11.94 -25.09
C PRO A 192 15.84 -13.36 -24.53
N ASN A 193 16.16 -14.33 -25.38
CA ASN A 193 16.40 -15.72 -24.99
C ASN A 193 17.88 -16.05 -25.14
N THR A 194 18.47 -16.65 -24.11
CA THR A 194 19.88 -17.08 -24.09
C THR A 194 20.00 -18.56 -23.83
N THR A 195 20.93 -19.20 -24.51
CA THR A 195 21.28 -20.61 -24.29
C THR A 195 22.33 -20.71 -23.19
N LEU A 196 21.98 -21.39 -22.10
CA LEU A 196 22.91 -21.72 -21.02
C LEU A 196 23.88 -22.83 -21.49
N LYS A 197 25.00 -23.00 -20.77
CA LYS A 197 25.96 -24.09 -21.00
C LYS A 197 25.33 -25.49 -20.95
N ASP A 198 24.25 -25.65 -20.18
CA ASP A 198 23.48 -26.89 -20.07
C ASP A 198 22.62 -27.19 -21.31
N GLY A 199 22.62 -26.31 -22.33
CA GLY A 199 21.75 -26.40 -23.51
C GLY A 199 20.31 -25.93 -23.28
N ARG A 200 19.97 -25.53 -22.05
CA ARG A 200 18.66 -24.96 -21.70
C ARG A 200 18.55 -23.53 -22.23
N VAL A 201 17.38 -23.18 -22.78
CA VAL A 201 17.07 -21.81 -23.21
C VAL A 201 16.37 -21.09 -22.06
N SER A 202 16.93 -19.96 -21.60
CA SER A 202 16.34 -19.12 -20.57
C SER A 202 15.92 -17.76 -21.12
N PHE A 203 14.79 -17.25 -20.63
CA PHE A 203 14.24 -15.95 -21.01
C PHE A 203 14.75 -14.86 -20.04
N ILE A 204 15.68 -14.04 -20.51
CA ILE A 204 16.31 -12.95 -19.76
C ILE A 204 15.67 -11.58 -20.02
N GLY A 205 14.57 -11.54 -20.79
CA GLY A 205 13.90 -10.31 -21.22
C GLY A 205 13.40 -9.43 -20.06
N HIS A 206 13.08 -10.02 -18.91
CA HIS A 206 12.62 -9.31 -17.72
C HIS A 206 13.76 -8.93 -16.75
N GLN A 207 14.98 -9.41 -17.01
CA GLN A 207 16.14 -9.28 -16.11
C GLN A 207 17.10 -8.19 -16.58
N LEU A 208 17.28 -7.99 -17.89
CA LEU A 208 18.17 -6.95 -18.41
C LEU A 208 17.41 -5.72 -18.90
N GLY A 209 17.92 -4.53 -18.57
CA GLY A 209 17.36 -3.25 -18.98
C GLY A 209 18.38 -2.39 -19.75
N GLY A 210 17.90 -1.61 -20.72
CA GLY A 210 18.75 -0.73 -21.54
C GLY A 210 19.78 -1.50 -22.36
N VAL A 211 19.33 -2.60 -22.98
CA VAL A 211 20.18 -3.51 -23.76
C VAL A 211 20.53 -2.87 -25.11
N ALA A 212 21.81 -2.89 -25.48
CA ALA A 212 22.26 -2.56 -26.82
C ALA A 212 22.96 -3.76 -27.45
N PHE A 213 22.64 -3.99 -28.73
CA PHE A 213 23.11 -5.15 -29.48
C PHE A 213 24.45 -4.88 -30.16
N SER A 214 25.19 -5.96 -30.44
CA SER A 214 26.35 -5.88 -31.31
C SER A 214 25.91 -5.60 -32.75
N PRO A 215 26.46 -4.57 -33.43
CA PRO A 215 26.01 -4.15 -34.76
C PRO A 215 26.22 -5.19 -35.87
N ASN A 216 27.03 -6.23 -35.63
CA ASN A 216 27.43 -7.23 -36.63
C ASN A 216 26.98 -8.66 -36.30
N SER A 217 26.16 -8.89 -35.27
CA SER A 217 25.71 -10.24 -34.90
C SER A 217 24.33 -10.56 -35.48
N ARG A 218 24.19 -11.70 -36.18
CA ARG A 218 22.88 -12.23 -36.63
C ARG A 218 22.02 -12.69 -35.45
N ASP A 219 22.64 -13.05 -34.33
CA ASP A 219 21.99 -13.72 -33.20
C ASP A 219 21.58 -12.75 -32.06
N GLN A 220 21.41 -11.45 -32.35
CA GLN A 220 21.01 -10.44 -31.34
C GLN A 220 21.86 -10.50 -30.06
N GLN A 221 23.19 -10.56 -30.22
CA GLN A 221 24.12 -10.66 -29.09
C GLN A 221 24.16 -9.34 -28.31
N VAL A 222 24.08 -9.45 -26.99
CA VAL A 222 24.14 -8.31 -26.07
C VAL A 222 25.57 -7.80 -25.99
N LYS A 223 25.77 -6.54 -26.40
CA LYS A 223 27.04 -5.82 -26.22
C LYS A 223 27.06 -5.02 -24.93
N PHE A 224 25.91 -4.48 -24.56
CA PHE A 224 25.79 -3.55 -23.44
C PHE A 224 24.45 -3.75 -22.75
N ALA A 225 24.44 -3.67 -21.43
CA ALA A 225 23.22 -3.55 -20.64
C ALA A 225 23.43 -2.48 -19.55
N ARG A 226 22.42 -1.63 -19.35
CA ARG A 226 22.49 -0.53 -18.38
C ARG A 226 22.12 -0.98 -16.97
N ALA A 227 21.18 -1.91 -16.87
CA ALA A 227 20.62 -2.35 -15.61
C ALA A 227 20.37 -3.86 -15.60
N ILE A 228 20.42 -4.44 -14.41
CA ILE A 228 19.98 -5.80 -14.13
C ILE A 228 18.95 -5.80 -13.01
N GLN A 229 17.97 -6.68 -13.14
CA GLN A 229 16.95 -6.97 -12.15
C GLN A 229 17.05 -8.44 -11.74
N ILE A 230 17.21 -8.69 -10.44
CA ILE A 230 17.25 -10.02 -9.83
C ILE A 230 16.09 -10.12 -8.85
N THR A 231 15.28 -11.18 -8.96
CA THR A 231 14.11 -11.39 -8.11
C THR A 231 14.30 -12.59 -7.20
N TYR A 232 14.11 -12.36 -5.91
CA TYR A 232 14.17 -13.37 -4.85
C TYR A 232 12.73 -13.71 -4.46
N TYR A 233 12.25 -14.87 -4.88
CA TYR A 233 10.89 -15.32 -4.57
C TYR A 233 10.83 -15.96 -3.18
N LEU A 234 9.96 -15.43 -2.32
CA LEU A 234 9.66 -16.01 -1.03
C LEU A 234 8.40 -16.88 -1.11
N ARG A 235 8.33 -17.89 -0.25
CA ARG A 235 7.17 -18.76 -0.16
C ARG A 235 5.97 -17.99 0.37
N ASN A 236 4.90 -17.97 -0.43
CA ASN A 236 3.63 -17.32 -0.10
C ASN A 236 2.59 -18.29 0.50
N HIS A 237 2.76 -19.60 0.30
CA HIS A 237 1.83 -20.63 0.76
C HIS A 237 2.43 -21.38 1.95
N GLY A 238 2.04 -20.97 3.16
CA GLY A 238 2.55 -21.52 4.41
C GLY A 238 1.71 -21.09 5.61
N PRO A 239 2.02 -21.57 6.83
CA PRO A 239 1.37 -21.08 8.04
C PRO A 239 1.60 -19.58 8.19
N VAL A 240 0.65 -18.84 8.76
CA VAL A 240 0.69 -17.37 9.01
C VAL A 240 2.03 -16.88 9.61
N VAL A 241 2.72 -17.76 10.33
CA VAL A 241 4.06 -17.49 10.88
C VAL A 241 5.12 -17.23 9.79
N GLN A 242 5.07 -17.92 8.65
CA GLN A 242 6.01 -17.72 7.54
C GLN A 242 5.85 -16.34 6.91
N ASP A 243 4.61 -15.84 6.78
CA ASP A 243 4.34 -14.49 6.28
C ASP A 243 5.00 -13.42 7.15
N VAL A 244 4.92 -13.56 8.48
CA VAL A 244 5.56 -12.62 9.41
C VAL A 244 7.09 -12.67 9.29
N ILE A 245 7.67 -13.85 9.08
CA ILE A 245 9.12 -13.99 8.89
C ILE A 245 9.55 -13.39 7.55
N ALA A 246 8.77 -13.62 6.49
CA ALA A 246 9.00 -13.04 5.17
C ALA A 246 8.93 -11.51 5.19
N GLU A 247 7.96 -10.92 5.91
CA GLU A 247 7.88 -9.47 6.12
C GLU A 247 9.14 -8.92 6.81
N LYS A 248 9.60 -9.60 7.86
CA LYS A 248 10.85 -9.21 8.54
C LYS A 248 12.06 -9.32 7.62
N TRP A 249 12.10 -10.35 6.77
CA TRP A 249 13.15 -10.51 5.77
C TRP A 249 13.12 -9.40 4.72
N GLU A 250 11.96 -9.04 4.20
CA GLU A 250 11.81 -7.91 3.26
C GLU A 250 12.28 -6.59 3.87
N ASN A 251 11.94 -6.33 5.13
CA ASN A 251 12.42 -5.15 5.85
C ASN A 251 13.94 -5.15 6.03
N ALA A 252 14.51 -6.28 6.47
CA ALA A 252 15.95 -6.44 6.60
C ALA A 252 16.67 -6.31 5.25
N PHE A 253 16.09 -6.84 4.18
CA PHE A 253 16.58 -6.75 2.81
C PHE A 253 16.64 -5.29 2.36
N CYS A 254 15.57 -4.50 2.53
CA CYS A 254 15.61 -3.06 2.24
C CYS A 254 16.73 -2.35 3.01
N THR A 255 16.88 -2.61 4.32
CA THR A 255 17.94 -1.96 5.12
C THR A 255 19.35 -2.32 4.66
N LEU A 256 19.57 -3.59 4.28
CA LEU A 256 20.84 -4.05 3.73
C LEU A 256 21.14 -3.36 2.41
N ILE A 257 20.16 -3.29 1.49
CA ILE A 257 20.33 -2.65 0.19
C ILE A 257 20.58 -1.15 0.31
N THR A 258 19.88 -0.43 1.19
CA THR A 258 20.16 0.99 1.44
C THR A 258 21.59 1.20 1.92
N ARG A 259 22.07 0.34 2.83
CA ARG A 259 23.47 0.38 3.30
C ARG A 259 24.46 0.12 2.17
N LEU A 260 24.22 -0.88 1.32
CA LEU A 260 25.11 -1.18 0.19
C LEU A 260 25.11 -0.07 -0.85
N SER A 261 23.95 0.53 -1.12
CA SER A 261 23.82 1.66 -2.04
C SER A 261 24.66 2.86 -1.61
N THR A 262 24.83 3.09 -0.30
CA THR A 262 25.71 4.15 0.24
C THR A 262 27.20 3.80 0.19
N LEU A 263 27.56 2.52 0.18
CA LEU A 263 28.96 2.06 0.20
C LEU A 263 29.54 1.88 -1.21
N SER A 264 28.72 1.49 -2.18
CA SER A 264 29.18 1.20 -3.54
C SER A 264 29.36 2.49 -4.34
N GLU A 265 30.56 2.74 -4.84
CA GLU A 265 30.87 3.92 -5.67
C GLU A 265 30.46 3.74 -7.14
N ASP A 266 30.56 2.53 -7.70
CA ASP A 266 30.29 2.24 -9.12
C ASP A 266 28.85 1.85 -9.43
N LEU A 267 28.15 1.28 -8.44
CA LEU A 267 26.80 0.74 -8.58
C LEU A 267 25.77 1.62 -7.90
N HIS A 268 24.65 1.82 -8.59
CA HIS A 268 23.42 2.33 -8.02
C HIS A 268 22.49 1.15 -7.74
N ILE A 269 22.23 0.90 -6.46
CA ILE A 269 21.50 -0.26 -5.98
C ILE A 269 20.15 0.21 -5.44
N GLN A 270 19.06 -0.39 -5.94
CA GLN A 270 17.71 -0.15 -5.48
C GLN A 270 17.02 -1.47 -5.12
N SER A 271 16.15 -1.43 -4.11
CA SER A 271 15.31 -2.54 -3.68
C SER A 271 13.84 -2.23 -3.92
N LEU A 272 13.09 -3.21 -4.39
CA LEU A 272 11.63 -3.21 -4.43
C LEU A 272 11.16 -4.49 -3.73
N THR A 273 10.22 -4.41 -2.79
CA THR A 273 9.66 -5.60 -2.14
C THR A 273 8.16 -5.64 -2.33
N SER A 274 7.53 -6.79 -2.08
CA SER A 274 6.06 -6.90 -2.04
C SER A 274 5.44 -5.89 -1.06
N PHE A 275 6.08 -5.65 0.09
CA PHE A 275 5.57 -4.74 1.11
C PHE A 275 5.98 -3.26 0.95
N SER A 276 6.95 -2.94 0.09
CA SER A 276 7.47 -1.57 -0.01
C SER A 276 6.40 -0.56 -0.43
N LEU A 277 5.53 -0.94 -1.37
CA LEU A 277 4.42 -0.08 -1.80
C LEU A 277 3.46 0.24 -0.65
N TRP A 278 3.14 -0.76 0.18
CA TRP A 278 2.27 -0.53 1.34
C TRP A 278 2.94 0.39 2.36
N ARG A 279 4.23 0.15 2.63
CA ARG A 279 5.02 0.96 3.56
C ARG A 279 5.06 2.43 3.14
N ASP A 280 5.28 2.69 1.85
CA ASP A 280 5.31 4.05 1.32
C ASP A 280 3.94 4.72 1.45
N PHE A 281 2.85 3.99 1.19
CA PHE A 281 1.48 4.49 1.38
C PHE A 281 1.12 4.72 2.85
N HIS A 282 1.65 3.89 3.76
CA HIS A 282 1.47 4.09 5.19
C HIS A 282 2.25 5.32 5.69
N GLN A 283 3.48 5.50 5.20
CA GLN A 283 4.34 6.60 5.57
C GLN A 283 3.77 7.95 5.14
N THR A 284 3.16 8.06 3.96
CA THR A 284 2.45 9.28 3.55
C THR A 284 1.27 9.60 4.49
N GLY A 285 0.52 8.58 4.93
CA GLY A 285 -0.52 8.74 5.93
C GLY A 285 0.00 9.24 7.29
N VAL A 286 1.18 8.81 7.72
CA VAL A 286 1.82 9.29 8.95
C VAL A 286 2.27 10.76 8.82
N LEU A 287 2.86 11.12 7.69
CA LEU A 287 3.31 12.49 7.41
C LEU A 287 2.13 13.48 7.38
N ALA A 288 0.99 13.05 6.83
CA ALA A 288 -0.22 13.87 6.78
C ALA A 288 -0.81 14.20 8.17
N LYS A 289 -0.51 13.41 9.22
CA LYS A 289 -1.06 13.66 10.57
C LYS A 289 -0.74 15.05 11.11
N GLY A 290 0.45 15.58 10.80
CA GLY A 290 0.87 16.92 11.24
C GLY A 290 0.00 18.02 10.63
N GLU A 291 -0.17 17.98 9.31
CA GLU A 291 -1.03 18.92 8.56
C GLU A 291 -2.49 18.85 9.02
N VAL A 292 -2.97 17.65 9.35
CA VAL A 292 -4.32 17.44 9.89
C VAL A 292 -4.51 18.10 11.26
N LEU A 293 -3.50 18.04 12.12
CA LEU A 293 -3.55 18.70 13.42
C LEU A 293 -3.54 20.23 13.26
N VAL A 294 -2.68 20.75 12.38
CA VAL A 294 -2.57 22.20 12.11
C VAL A 294 -3.89 22.77 11.58
N SER A 295 -4.48 22.09 10.60
CA SER A 295 -5.78 22.50 10.02
C SER A 295 -6.92 22.44 11.04
N LEU A 296 -6.97 21.43 11.91
CA LEU A 296 -7.95 21.40 13.02
C LEU A 296 -7.80 22.59 13.96
N VAL A 297 -6.56 22.94 14.34
CA VAL A 297 -6.28 24.12 15.18
C VAL A 297 -6.73 25.40 14.48
N LEU A 298 -6.46 25.52 13.19
CA LEU A 298 -6.85 26.68 12.40
C LEU A 298 -8.39 26.82 12.29
N LEU A 299 -9.11 25.71 12.13
CA LEU A 299 -10.58 25.69 12.15
C LEU A 299 -11.14 26.11 13.51
N LEU A 300 -10.56 25.63 14.61
CA LEU A 300 -10.95 26.05 15.96
C LEU A 300 -10.73 27.55 16.16
N LEU A 301 -9.58 28.08 15.73
CA LEU A 301 -9.29 29.51 15.80
C LEU A 301 -10.26 30.33 14.95
N ALA A 302 -10.50 29.95 13.69
CA ALA A 302 -11.47 30.61 12.83
C ALA A 302 -12.87 30.61 13.43
N ALA A 303 -13.34 29.48 13.96
CA ALA A 303 -14.66 29.38 14.61
C ALA A 303 -14.77 30.28 15.85
N THR A 304 -13.72 30.37 16.67
CA THR A 304 -13.71 31.26 17.84
C THR A 304 -13.68 32.74 17.46
N ILE A 305 -12.93 33.11 16.41
CA ILE A 305 -12.84 34.49 15.91
C ILE A 305 -14.17 34.91 15.28
N SER A 306 -14.75 34.06 14.41
CA SER A 306 -16.02 34.35 13.74
C SER A 306 -17.22 34.43 14.69
N SER A 307 -17.21 33.67 15.79
CA SER A 307 -18.25 33.73 16.84
C SER A 307 -18.00 34.82 17.90
N SER A 308 -16.86 35.51 17.83
CA SER A 308 -16.52 36.63 18.70
C SER A 308 -16.99 37.94 18.08
N MET A 309 -18.09 38.49 18.61
CA MET A 309 -18.50 39.86 18.26
C MET A 309 -17.56 40.89 18.89
N ARG A 310 -17.48 42.10 18.30
CA ARG A 310 -16.68 43.23 18.85
C ARG A 310 -17.09 43.65 20.27
N ASP A 311 -18.32 43.34 20.67
CA ASP A 311 -18.81 43.57 22.03
C ASP A 311 -18.54 42.34 22.92
N CYS A 312 -17.56 42.43 23.83
CA CYS A 312 -17.17 41.33 24.73
C CYS A 312 -18.32 40.80 25.62
N LEU A 313 -19.37 41.60 25.87
CA LEU A 313 -20.54 41.20 26.66
C LEU A 313 -21.59 40.39 25.86
N ARG A 314 -21.56 40.47 24.53
CA ARG A 314 -22.53 39.81 23.63
C ARG A 314 -21.88 38.72 22.77
N GLY A 315 -20.55 38.68 22.71
CA GLY A 315 -19.79 37.59 22.12
C GLY A 315 -20.06 36.26 22.85
N LYS A 316 -20.33 35.20 22.08
CA LYS A 316 -20.49 33.84 22.59
C LYS A 316 -19.41 32.94 21.97
N PRO A 317 -18.12 33.20 22.25
CA PRO A 317 -17.01 32.44 21.65
C PRO A 317 -17.09 30.94 21.99
N PHE A 318 -17.66 30.61 23.16
CA PHE A 318 -17.90 29.23 23.57
C PHE A 318 -18.90 28.49 22.68
N LEU A 319 -19.81 29.19 21.99
CA LEU A 319 -20.79 28.55 21.13
C LEU A 319 -20.12 27.97 19.87
N GLY A 320 -19.20 28.73 19.25
CA GLY A 320 -18.40 28.25 18.12
C GLY A 320 -17.49 27.08 18.51
N LEU A 321 -16.83 27.19 19.67
CA LEU A 321 -15.97 26.13 20.21
C LEU A 321 -16.75 24.83 20.47
N LEU A 322 -17.92 24.92 21.12
CA LEU A 322 -18.78 23.76 21.39
C LEU A 322 -19.31 23.15 20.09
N GLY A 323 -19.54 23.95 19.05
CA GLY A 323 -19.91 23.47 17.71
C GLY A 323 -18.84 22.56 17.12
N VAL A 324 -17.59 23.05 17.02
CA VAL A 324 -16.47 22.26 16.48
C VAL A 324 -16.19 21.03 17.35
N LEU A 325 -16.25 21.17 18.67
CA LEU A 325 -16.09 20.05 19.61
C LEU A 325 -17.15 18.96 19.38
N THR A 326 -18.41 19.35 19.16
CA THR A 326 -19.50 18.39 18.90
C THR A 326 -19.26 17.60 17.61
N ILE A 327 -18.73 18.24 16.56
CA ILE A 327 -18.37 17.56 15.30
C ILE A 327 -17.20 16.60 15.51
N ALA A 328 -16.15 17.03 16.23
CA ALA A 328 -15.02 16.16 16.56
C ALA A 328 -15.48 14.92 17.35
N ILE A 329 -16.35 15.12 18.33
CA ILE A 329 -16.95 14.07 19.15
C ILE A 329 -17.80 13.11 18.29
N ALA A 330 -18.59 13.63 17.34
CA ALA A 330 -19.38 12.82 16.41
C ALA A 330 -18.52 12.00 15.43
N ASN A 331 -17.38 12.54 14.99
CA ASN A 331 -16.42 11.80 14.18
C ASN A 331 -15.79 10.64 14.95
N VAL A 332 -15.43 10.86 16.22
CA VAL A 332 -14.88 9.80 17.09
C VAL A 332 -15.90 8.70 17.32
N THR A 333 -17.17 9.01 17.60
CA THR A 333 -18.21 7.98 17.77
C THR A 333 -18.46 7.20 16.49
N SER A 334 -18.60 7.89 15.36
CA SER A 334 -18.80 7.25 14.06
C SER A 334 -17.67 6.27 13.75
N THR A 335 -16.43 6.70 14.00
CA THR A 335 -15.23 5.86 13.82
C THR A 335 -15.23 4.66 14.78
N GLY A 336 -15.63 4.86 16.04
CA GLY A 336 -15.74 3.78 17.02
C GLY A 336 -16.78 2.73 16.65
N ILE A 337 -17.92 3.16 16.10
CA ILE A 337 -18.96 2.26 15.56
C ILE A 337 -18.43 1.48 14.35
N PHE A 338 -17.71 2.16 13.44
CA PHE A 338 -17.11 1.52 12.27
C PHE A 338 -16.11 0.39 12.65
N PHE A 339 -15.29 0.60 13.68
CA PHE A 339 -14.38 -0.44 14.17
C PHE A 339 -15.09 -1.59 14.89
N ILE A 340 -16.28 -1.36 15.47
CA ILE A 340 -17.10 -2.45 16.04
C ILE A 340 -17.67 -3.34 14.94
N SER A 341 -18.01 -2.78 13.78
CA SER A 341 -18.46 -3.53 12.60
C SER A 341 -17.33 -4.23 11.83
N ASP A 342 -16.19 -4.50 12.48
CA ASP A 342 -14.98 -5.08 11.87
C ASP A 342 -14.42 -4.28 10.67
N GLY A 343 -14.71 -2.98 10.62
CA GLY A 343 -14.10 -2.07 9.66
C GLY A 343 -12.59 -1.95 9.92
N LYS A 344 -11.78 -1.94 8.85
CA LYS A 344 -10.33 -1.74 8.94
C LYS A 344 -9.96 -0.31 8.56
N PHE A 345 -8.90 0.20 9.18
CA PHE A 345 -8.45 1.56 8.94
C PHE A 345 -7.66 1.67 7.64
N ASN A 346 -8.03 2.64 6.80
CA ASN A 346 -7.30 3.06 5.61
C ASN A 346 -6.79 4.50 5.78
N SER A 347 -5.61 4.83 5.24
CA SER A 347 -5.06 6.18 5.30
C SER A 347 -5.92 7.22 4.57
N THR A 348 -6.75 6.82 3.60
CA THR A 348 -7.73 7.72 2.97
C THR A 348 -8.84 8.18 3.93
N LEU A 349 -9.13 7.42 4.99
CA LEU A 349 -10.10 7.81 6.02
C LEU A 349 -9.65 9.04 6.82
N LEU A 350 -8.36 9.39 6.74
CA LEU A 350 -7.81 10.59 7.38
C LEU A 350 -8.48 11.88 6.87
N GLY A 351 -9.02 11.87 5.64
CA GLY A 351 -9.73 13.01 5.05
C GLY A 351 -11.17 13.19 5.52
N ILE A 352 -11.82 12.16 6.07
CA ILE A 352 -13.25 12.19 6.42
C ILE A 352 -13.60 13.30 7.42
N PRO A 353 -12.83 13.51 8.51
CA PRO A 353 -13.10 14.60 9.43
C PRO A 353 -13.15 15.96 8.74
N PHE A 354 -12.30 16.22 7.74
CA PHE A 354 -12.31 17.48 6.99
C PHE A 354 -13.56 17.68 6.17
N PHE A 355 -14.01 16.65 5.46
CA PHE A 355 -15.27 16.71 4.72
C PHE A 355 -16.46 16.96 5.64
N SER A 356 -16.51 16.27 6.78
CA SER A 356 -17.58 16.46 7.77
C SER A 356 -17.59 17.85 8.41
N MET A 357 -16.42 18.48 8.54
CA MET A 357 -16.30 19.84 9.09
C MET A 357 -16.63 20.91 8.05
N GLY A 358 -16.30 20.68 6.77
CA GLY A 358 -16.54 21.64 5.68
C GLY A 358 -18.01 21.77 5.26
N GLU A 359 -18.81 20.69 5.30
CA GLU A 359 -20.23 20.76 4.95
C GLU A 359 -21.06 21.62 5.91
N CYS A 360 -20.60 21.80 7.15
CA CYS A 360 -21.33 22.55 8.16
C CYS A 360 -21.24 24.09 7.99
N GLU A 361 -20.34 24.57 7.13
CA GLU A 361 -20.18 26.01 6.84
C GLU A 361 -21.14 26.49 5.72
N ALA A 362 -21.80 25.56 5.03
CA ALA A 362 -22.71 25.84 3.91
C ALA A 362 -24.21 25.73 4.23
N ALA A 363 -24.58 25.46 5.49
CA ALA A 363 -25.96 25.38 5.96
C ALA A 363 -26.22 26.43 7.05
#